data_AF-A0A1X0S377-F1
#
_entry.id   AF-A0A1X0S377-F1
#
_cell.length_a   1.000
_cell.length_b   1.000
_cell.length_c   1.000
_cell.angle_alpha   90.00
_cell.angle_beta   90.00
_cell.angle_gamma   90.00
#
_symmetry.space_group_name_H-M   'P 1'
#
loop_
_entity.id
_entity.type
_entity.pdbx_description
1 polymer ?
#
loop_
_entity_poly.entity_id
_entity_poly.type
_entity_poly.pdbx_seq_one_letter_code
_entity_poly.pdbx_strand_id
1 'polypeptide(L)'
;MKVKSDIHKTTTTAIDQQRHTFVPYSVHQRQNGQREENKINSAYSTSYNQACLILQAIQMNGRRRLSPQCVLQLATFVTRAWEADTEQDTIEGICKLMNNLLDMTLLCPEMNLNEALIQFCKNTTSTQSVSPSITLLLAIDYISRLKQKYGNIKGTKGCGQRLILVAYMMASKYMHVNLKSIINISYSTTAKTTTSNDNRNNSCSDGESPSLTLPFLNTVKDTLTFPHLKEQILPSPPTSPKAHSDSDPMNYHYFSSKKAPATATSNQSTSLLRMELEFLHFLNYDLSLNETMKLIYWAQTFDDELDRRDYSSGYEGDTD
;
A
#
# COMPACT_ATOMS: atom_id res chain seq x y z
N MET A 1 46.13 22.11 50.38
CA MET A 1 47.31 21.27 50.11
C MET A 1 47.53 21.21 48.61
N LYS A 2 48.68 21.70 48.14
CA LYS A 2 49.16 21.64 46.75
C LYS A 2 50.01 20.38 46.59
N VAL A 3 49.78 19.60 45.54
CA VAL A 3 50.80 18.68 45.01
C VAL A 3 50.83 18.86 43.50
N LYS A 4 51.99 19.29 43.01
CA LYS A 4 52.43 19.36 41.62
C LYS A 4 53.21 18.08 41.27
N SER A 5 53.56 17.96 39.98
CA SER A 5 54.65 17.16 39.37
C SER A 5 54.35 15.68 39.12
N ASP A 6 54.79 15.03 38.04
CA ASP A 6 55.39 15.50 36.79
C ASP A 6 55.32 14.39 35.73
N ILE A 7 55.55 14.81 34.50
CA ILE A 7 55.63 14.08 33.24
C ILE A 7 56.83 13.12 33.21
N HIS A 8 56.67 11.92 32.63
CA HIS A 8 57.72 11.31 31.81
C HIS A 8 57.15 10.54 30.61
N LYS A 9 57.60 10.96 29.42
CA LYS A 9 57.57 10.20 28.16
C LYS A 9 58.68 9.15 28.19
N THR A 10 58.46 7.99 27.58
CA THR A 10 59.46 7.34 26.70
C THR A 10 58.82 6.29 25.79
N THR A 11 59.17 6.43 24.52
CA THR A 11 58.93 5.58 23.36
C THR A 11 59.73 4.27 23.44
N THR A 12 59.24 3.13 22.91
CA THR A 12 59.92 2.24 21.93
C THR A 12 59.15 0.92 21.70
N THR A 13 59.24 0.48 20.45
CA THR A 13 58.56 -0.51 19.60
C THR A 13 58.70 -2.01 19.90
N ALA A 14 57.66 -2.79 19.54
CA ALA A 14 57.70 -4.13 18.89
C ALA A 14 56.27 -4.49 18.43
N ILE A 15 55.87 -4.31 17.16
CA ILE A 15 55.91 -5.28 16.05
C ILE A 15 55.70 -6.73 16.51
N ASP A 16 54.45 -7.22 16.43
CA ASP A 16 54.18 -8.61 16.07
C ASP A 16 52.86 -8.75 15.30
N GLN A 17 52.83 -9.77 14.44
CA GLN A 17 52.12 -9.87 13.18
C GLN A 17 50.60 -10.08 13.30
N GLN A 18 49.84 -9.19 12.66
CA GLN A 18 48.43 -9.41 12.32
C GLN A 18 48.31 -10.42 11.16
N ARG A 19 47.81 -11.63 11.45
CA ARG A 19 47.12 -12.45 10.45
C ARG A 19 45.72 -11.88 10.23
N HIS A 20 45.61 -10.95 9.29
CA HIS A 20 44.32 -10.53 8.72
C HIS A 20 43.78 -11.65 7.85
N THR A 21 42.86 -12.45 8.41
CA THR A 21 41.91 -13.21 7.60
C THR A 21 40.99 -12.22 6.90
N PHE A 22 41.30 -11.92 5.63
CA PHE A 22 40.41 -11.22 4.72
C PHE A 22 39.15 -12.06 4.54
N VAL A 23 38.09 -11.72 5.28
CA VAL A 23 36.74 -12.23 5.00
C VAL A 23 36.19 -11.39 3.84
N PRO A 24 35.81 -11.98 2.70
CA PRO A 24 35.36 -11.23 1.54
C PRO A 24 34.00 -10.57 1.83
N TYR A 25 33.97 -9.23 1.73
CA TYR A 25 32.82 -8.34 1.92
C TYR A 25 31.58 -8.70 1.04
N SER A 26 31.74 -9.55 0.03
CA SER A 26 30.68 -9.93 -0.92
C SER A 26 29.64 -10.90 -0.36
N VAL A 27 29.94 -11.64 0.72
CA VAL A 27 29.02 -12.64 1.29
C VAL A 27 27.93 -11.99 2.15
N HIS A 28 28.24 -10.91 2.88
CA HIS A 28 27.26 -10.21 3.71
C HIS A 28 26.23 -9.41 2.89
N GLN A 29 26.60 -8.93 1.70
CA GLN A 29 25.68 -8.16 0.86
C GLN A 29 24.62 -9.06 0.18
N ARG A 30 24.98 -10.30 -0.20
CA ARG A 30 24.01 -11.30 -0.70
C ARG A 30 23.06 -11.81 0.37
N GLN A 31 23.54 -12.04 1.60
CA GLN A 31 22.70 -12.53 2.70
C GLN A 31 21.68 -11.49 3.17
N ASN A 32 22.04 -10.20 3.16
CA ASN A 32 21.09 -9.14 3.51
C ASN A 32 19.99 -8.97 2.47
N GLY A 33 20.32 -9.04 1.17
CA GLY A 33 19.32 -8.96 0.09
C GLY A 33 18.26 -10.07 0.17
N GLN A 34 18.69 -11.33 0.35
CA GLN A 34 17.75 -12.45 0.49
C GLN A 34 16.87 -12.34 1.75
N ARG A 35 17.40 -11.78 2.84
CA ARG A 35 16.63 -11.58 4.07
C ARG A 35 15.55 -10.51 3.92
N GLU A 36 15.80 -9.46 3.15
CA GLU A 36 14.82 -8.41 2.87
C GLU A 36 13.73 -8.88 1.91
N GLU A 37 14.09 -9.60 0.84
CA GLU A 37 13.12 -10.22 -0.07
C GLU A 37 12.16 -11.16 0.66
N ASN A 38 12.67 -11.99 1.57
CA ASN A 38 11.85 -12.88 2.39
C ASN A 38 10.87 -12.10 3.30
N LYS A 39 11.27 -10.94 3.83
CA LYS A 39 10.38 -10.10 4.64
C LYS A 39 9.28 -9.44 3.81
N ILE A 40 9.58 -9.01 2.59
CA ILE A 40 8.58 -8.44 1.67
C ILE A 40 7.56 -9.50 1.29
N ASN A 41 8.02 -10.69 0.92
CA ASN A 41 7.15 -11.83 0.61
C ASN A 41 6.29 -12.22 1.82
N SER A 42 6.85 -12.14 3.03
CA SER A 42 6.10 -12.36 4.26
C SER A 42 5.05 -11.28 4.53
N ALA A 43 5.31 -10.00 4.20
CA ALA A 43 4.36 -8.90 4.39
C ALA A 43 3.09 -9.10 3.56
N TYR A 44 3.25 -9.62 2.34
CA TYR A 44 2.16 -9.97 1.44
C TYR A 44 1.73 -11.43 1.54
N SER A 45 2.13 -12.14 2.59
CA SER A 45 1.66 -13.52 2.80
C SER A 45 0.15 -13.55 3.00
N THR A 46 -0.48 -14.56 2.44
CA THR A 46 -1.92 -14.75 2.56
C THR A 46 -2.27 -15.18 3.98
N SER A 47 -3.32 -14.60 4.52
CA SER A 47 -3.91 -15.03 5.79
C SER A 47 -5.41 -15.15 5.62
N TYR A 48 -5.95 -16.33 5.92
CA TYR A 48 -7.39 -16.59 5.81
C TYR A 48 -8.21 -15.58 6.63
N ASN A 49 -7.78 -15.30 7.86
CA ASN A 49 -8.45 -14.32 8.72
C ASN A 49 -8.46 -12.92 8.10
N GLN A 50 -7.33 -12.49 7.55
CA GLN A 50 -7.23 -11.17 6.90
C GLN A 50 -8.07 -11.12 5.62
N ALA A 51 -8.07 -12.20 4.84
CA ALA A 51 -8.93 -12.33 3.66
C ALA A 51 -10.42 -12.24 4.00
N CYS A 52 -10.86 -12.89 5.08
CA CYS A 52 -12.23 -12.79 5.58
C CYS A 52 -12.58 -11.37 6.03
N LEU A 53 -11.70 -10.69 6.76
CA LEU A 53 -11.91 -9.29 7.19
C LEU A 53 -12.03 -8.34 5.99
N ILE A 54 -11.17 -8.51 4.97
CA ILE A 54 -11.23 -7.72 3.74
C ILE A 54 -12.55 -7.97 3.00
N LEU A 55 -12.96 -9.22 2.86
CA LEU A 55 -14.21 -9.57 2.20
C LEU A 55 -15.41 -8.98 2.94
N GLN A 56 -15.44 -9.10 4.27
CA GLN A 56 -16.47 -8.51 5.11
C GLN A 56 -16.53 -6.99 4.96
N ALA A 57 -15.38 -6.31 4.98
CA ALA A 57 -15.28 -4.86 4.76
C ALA A 57 -15.88 -4.44 3.41
N ILE A 58 -15.55 -5.17 2.33
CA ILE A 58 -16.09 -4.91 0.99
C ILE A 58 -17.61 -5.12 0.95
N GLN A 59 -18.11 -6.19 1.57
CA GLN A 59 -19.53 -6.51 1.63
C GLN A 59 -20.31 -5.44 2.41
N MET A 60 -19.81 -5.03 3.59
CA MET A 60 -20.43 -3.96 4.38
C MET A 60 -20.47 -2.63 3.63
N ASN A 61 -19.39 -2.30 2.90
CA ASN A 61 -19.35 -1.09 2.08
C ASN A 61 -20.30 -1.19 0.87
N GLY A 62 -20.56 -2.39 0.36
CA GLY A 62 -21.44 -2.60 -0.81
C GLY A 62 -20.90 -1.94 -2.08
N ARG A 63 -19.57 -1.84 -2.20
CA ARG A 63 -18.87 -1.09 -3.26
C ARG A 63 -19.27 0.38 -3.37
N ARG A 64 -19.86 0.96 -2.31
CA ARG A 64 -20.17 2.39 -2.27
C ARG A 64 -18.90 3.23 -2.27
N ARG A 65 -18.97 4.36 -2.95
CA ARG A 65 -17.91 5.37 -2.96
C ARG A 65 -17.95 6.12 -1.63
N LEU A 66 -16.78 6.46 -1.07
CA LEU A 66 -16.72 7.40 0.05
C LEU A 66 -17.31 8.75 -0.36
N SER A 67 -18.01 9.39 0.57
CA SER A 67 -18.57 10.71 0.34
C SER A 67 -17.45 11.75 0.14
N PRO A 68 -17.69 12.81 -0.66
CA PRO A 68 -16.69 13.86 -0.86
C PRO A 68 -16.21 14.50 0.45
N GLN A 69 -17.11 14.63 1.43
CA GLN A 69 -16.79 15.19 2.74
C GLN A 69 -15.90 14.25 3.56
N CYS A 70 -16.18 12.95 3.53
CA CYS A 70 -15.31 11.94 4.15
C CYS A 70 -13.90 12.00 3.53
N VAL A 71 -13.80 12.06 2.19
CA VAL A 71 -12.51 12.16 1.50
C VAL A 71 -11.76 13.44 1.87
N LEU A 72 -12.46 14.57 2.00
CA LEU A 72 -11.85 15.84 2.43
C LEU A 72 -11.31 15.74 3.85
N GLN A 73 -12.01 15.08 4.78
CA GLN A 73 -11.50 14.86 6.14
C GLN A 73 -10.26 13.96 6.14
N LEU A 74 -10.24 12.89 5.34
CA LEU A 74 -9.07 12.03 5.17
C LEU A 74 -7.88 12.80 4.59
N ALA A 75 -8.11 13.64 3.58
CA ALA A 75 -7.09 14.51 3.01
C ALA A 75 -6.54 15.49 4.05
N THR A 76 -7.42 16.13 4.82
CA THR A 76 -7.05 17.05 5.90
C THR A 76 -6.21 16.35 6.96
N PHE A 77 -6.57 15.13 7.34
CA PHE A 77 -5.79 14.31 8.26
C PHE A 77 -4.37 14.05 7.73
N VAL A 78 -4.23 13.59 6.48
CA VAL A 78 -2.91 13.30 5.90
C VAL A 78 -2.05 14.55 5.82
N THR A 79 -2.62 15.67 5.35
CA THR A 79 -1.90 16.95 5.28
C THR A 79 -1.42 17.39 6.67
N ARG A 80 -2.29 17.39 7.67
CA ARG A 80 -1.90 17.79 9.05
C ARG A 80 -0.87 16.86 9.68
N ALA A 81 -0.96 15.57 9.37
CA ALA A 81 -0.05 14.57 9.92
C ALA A 81 1.35 14.63 9.29
N TRP A 82 1.45 14.90 7.98
CA TRP A 82 2.68 14.63 7.23
C TRP A 82 3.25 15.78 6.43
N GLU A 83 2.49 16.84 6.15
CA GLU A 83 3.02 18.02 5.46
C GLU A 83 3.62 19.02 6.47
N ALA A 84 4.73 19.65 6.07
CA ALA A 84 5.29 20.79 6.79
C ALA A 84 4.28 21.94 6.83
N ASP A 85 3.75 22.28 5.66
CA ASP A 85 2.84 23.40 5.43
C ASP A 85 1.41 22.88 5.22
N THR A 86 0.50 23.24 6.12
CA THR A 86 -0.92 22.86 6.05
C THR A 86 -1.74 23.90 5.30
N GLU A 87 -1.33 24.19 4.06
CA GLU A 87 -2.03 25.13 3.17
C GLU A 87 -3.29 24.48 2.57
N GLN A 88 -4.31 25.30 2.31
CA GLN A 88 -5.58 24.84 1.72
C GLN A 88 -5.37 24.18 0.35
N ASP A 89 -4.49 24.74 -0.47
CA ASP A 89 -4.14 24.20 -1.80
C ASP A 89 -3.55 22.78 -1.71
N THR A 90 -2.80 22.49 -0.64
CA THR A 90 -2.22 21.17 -0.41
C THR A 90 -3.29 20.16 -0.01
N ILE A 91 -4.24 20.57 0.84
CA ILE A 91 -5.40 19.76 1.21
C ILE A 91 -6.24 19.46 -0.04
N GLU A 92 -6.53 20.45 -0.86
CA GLU A 92 -7.29 20.28 -2.11
C GLU A 92 -6.57 19.36 -3.09
N GLY A 93 -5.26 19.53 -3.27
CA GLY A 93 -4.44 18.67 -4.12
C GLY A 93 -4.47 17.20 -3.68
N ILE A 94 -4.37 16.95 -2.37
CA ILE A 94 -4.48 15.60 -1.81
C ILE A 94 -5.91 15.04 -1.94
N CYS A 95 -6.92 15.85 -1.66
CA CYS A 95 -8.32 15.46 -1.81
C CYS A 95 -8.63 15.07 -3.27
N LYS A 96 -8.16 15.87 -4.23
CA LYS A 96 -8.29 15.58 -5.67
C LYS A 96 -7.58 14.29 -6.05
N LEU A 97 -6.37 14.04 -5.53
CA LEU A 97 -5.66 12.78 -5.74
C LEU A 97 -6.48 11.58 -5.21
N MET A 98 -7.01 11.66 -3.99
CA MET A 98 -7.83 10.59 -3.42
C MET A 98 -9.09 10.32 -4.25
N ASN A 99 -9.80 11.37 -4.68
CA ASN A 99 -10.96 11.22 -5.56
C ASN A 99 -10.57 10.56 -6.89
N ASN A 100 -9.48 10.99 -7.51
CA ASN A 100 -8.98 10.37 -8.75
C ASN A 100 -8.66 8.88 -8.55
N LEU A 101 -8.09 8.48 -7.40
CA LEU A 101 -7.85 7.07 -7.10
C LEU A 101 -9.15 6.29 -6.99
N LEU A 102 -10.16 6.84 -6.30
CA LEU A 102 -11.48 6.21 -6.18
C LEU A 102 -12.15 6.01 -7.55
N ASP A 103 -12.04 6.99 -8.43
CA ASP A 103 -12.75 7.00 -9.71
C ASP A 103 -12.01 6.18 -10.79
N MET A 104 -10.67 6.21 -10.82
CA MET A 104 -9.86 5.54 -11.86
C MET A 104 -9.57 4.08 -11.58
N THR A 105 -9.65 3.64 -10.32
CA THR A 105 -9.27 2.25 -9.97
C THR A 105 -10.46 1.32 -9.78
N LEU A 106 -11.70 1.82 -9.87
CA LEU A 106 -12.88 0.98 -9.74
C LEU A 106 -12.94 -0.06 -10.86
N LEU A 107 -12.87 -1.34 -10.46
CA LEU A 107 -13.04 -2.44 -11.40
C LEU A 107 -14.50 -2.55 -11.83
N CYS A 108 -14.79 -2.39 -13.12
CA CYS A 108 -16.07 -2.69 -13.77
C CYS A 108 -17.30 -2.29 -12.93
N PRO A 109 -17.73 -1.01 -12.97
CA PRO A 109 -18.82 -0.52 -12.13
C PRO A 109 -20.16 -1.22 -12.37
N GLU A 110 -20.38 -1.75 -13.57
CA GLU A 110 -21.62 -2.43 -13.98
C GLU A 110 -21.77 -3.85 -13.41
N MET A 111 -20.66 -4.49 -13.04
CA MET A 111 -20.68 -5.87 -12.53
C MET A 111 -21.26 -5.90 -11.12
N ASN A 112 -21.95 -6.98 -10.73
CA ASN A 112 -22.27 -7.19 -9.32
C ASN A 112 -21.00 -7.51 -8.50
N LEU A 113 -21.09 -7.44 -7.17
CA LEU A 113 -19.92 -7.64 -6.29
C LEU A 113 -19.26 -9.01 -6.49
N ASN A 114 -20.02 -10.09 -6.62
CA ASN A 114 -19.48 -11.44 -6.75
C ASN A 114 -18.69 -11.62 -8.05
N GLU A 115 -19.24 -11.14 -9.16
CA GLU A 115 -18.56 -11.17 -10.45
C GLU A 115 -17.31 -10.29 -10.45
N ALA A 116 -17.38 -9.10 -9.86
CA ALA A 116 -16.24 -8.20 -9.73
C ALA A 116 -15.12 -8.83 -8.88
N LEU A 117 -15.45 -9.54 -7.79
CA LEU A 117 -14.48 -10.28 -6.97
C LEU A 117 -13.77 -11.39 -7.75
N ILE A 118 -14.52 -12.18 -8.52
CA ILE A 118 -13.95 -13.23 -9.38
C ILE A 118 -13.03 -12.60 -10.43
N GLN A 119 -13.48 -11.53 -11.10
CA GLN A 119 -12.69 -10.86 -12.13
C GLN A 119 -11.44 -10.21 -11.55
N PHE A 120 -11.55 -9.59 -10.37
CA PHE A 120 -10.42 -9.02 -9.65
C PHE A 120 -9.35 -10.07 -9.37
N CYS A 121 -9.73 -11.27 -8.91
CA CYS A 121 -8.78 -12.34 -8.57
C CYS A 121 -8.16 -13.03 -9.81
N LYS A 122 -8.82 -12.94 -10.98
CA LYS A 122 -8.26 -13.40 -12.26
C LYS A 122 -7.16 -12.50 -12.79
N ASN A 123 -7.22 -11.21 -12.49
CA ASN A 123 -6.23 -10.26 -12.97
C ASN A 123 -4.84 -10.62 -12.42
N THR A 124 -3.82 -10.46 -13.25
CA THR A 124 -2.42 -10.65 -12.84
C THR A 124 -1.84 -9.39 -12.20
N THR A 125 -2.51 -8.25 -12.39
CA THR A 125 -2.10 -6.92 -11.91
C THR A 125 -3.10 -6.35 -10.92
N SER A 126 -2.63 -5.86 -9.77
CA SER A 126 -3.44 -5.22 -8.72
C SER A 126 -3.64 -3.72 -8.97
N THR A 127 -3.76 -3.29 -10.22
CA THR A 127 -3.92 -1.88 -10.60
C THR A 127 -5.35 -1.37 -10.44
N GLN A 128 -6.33 -2.27 -10.58
CA GLN A 128 -7.74 -2.02 -10.31
C GLN A 128 -8.08 -2.53 -8.91
N SER A 129 -9.16 -2.04 -8.31
CA SER A 129 -9.68 -2.47 -7.02
C SER A 129 -11.17 -2.80 -7.14
N VAL A 130 -11.58 -3.88 -6.48
CA VAL A 130 -12.99 -4.25 -6.35
C VAL A 130 -13.77 -3.25 -5.49
N SER A 131 -13.09 -2.58 -4.55
CA SER A 131 -13.66 -1.51 -3.72
C SER A 131 -12.59 -0.46 -3.41
N PRO A 132 -12.43 0.57 -4.27
CA PRO A 132 -11.46 1.65 -4.08
C PRO A 132 -11.59 2.36 -2.74
N SER A 133 -12.82 2.53 -2.23
CA SER A 133 -13.10 3.09 -0.91
C SER A 133 -12.39 2.31 0.20
N ILE A 134 -12.56 0.99 0.21
CA ILE A 134 -11.91 0.11 1.20
C ILE A 134 -10.39 0.17 1.01
N THR A 135 -9.89 0.11 -0.23
CA THR A 135 -8.45 0.24 -0.51
C THR A 135 -7.87 1.56 0.02
N LEU A 136 -8.59 2.67 -0.13
CA LEU A 136 -8.18 3.96 0.41
C LEU A 136 -8.17 3.97 1.93
N LEU A 137 -9.18 3.40 2.59
CA LEU A 137 -9.22 3.33 4.04
C LEU A 137 -8.08 2.48 4.62
N LEU A 138 -7.74 1.35 3.97
CA LEU A 138 -6.54 0.57 4.32
C LEU A 138 -5.27 1.42 4.19
N ALA A 139 -5.15 2.18 3.10
CA ALA A 139 -4.01 3.07 2.89
C ALA A 139 -3.89 4.15 3.98
N ILE A 140 -5.02 4.75 4.39
CA ILE A 140 -5.07 5.70 5.50
C ILE A 140 -4.67 5.04 6.81
N ASP A 141 -5.14 3.83 7.08
CA ASP A 141 -4.77 3.08 8.28
C ASP A 141 -3.25 2.85 8.34
N TYR A 142 -2.64 2.46 7.22
CA TYR A 142 -1.18 2.34 7.11
C TYR A 142 -0.45 3.66 7.41
N ILE A 143 -0.93 4.77 6.87
CA ILE A 143 -0.36 6.11 7.10
C ILE A 143 -0.57 6.55 8.57
N SER A 144 -1.70 6.21 9.17
CA SER A 144 -2.02 6.51 10.56
C SER A 144 -1.09 5.75 11.51
N ARG A 145 -0.90 4.44 11.29
CA ARG A 145 0.06 3.61 12.03
C ARG A 145 1.48 4.13 11.93
N LEU A 146 1.88 4.57 10.73
CA LEU A 146 3.17 5.21 10.53
C LEU A 146 3.29 6.49 11.39
N LYS A 147 2.23 7.30 11.45
CA LYS A 147 2.23 8.53 12.24
C LYS A 147 2.31 8.25 13.74
N GLN A 148 1.61 7.23 14.23
CA GLN A 148 1.68 6.81 15.64
C GLN A 148 3.10 6.42 16.03
N LYS A 149 3.84 5.74 15.15
CA LYS A 149 5.22 5.31 15.41
C LYS A 149 6.25 6.44 15.29
N TYR A 150 5.99 7.45 14.44
CA TYR A 150 6.94 8.53 14.10
C TYR A 150 6.35 9.93 14.35
N GLY A 151 5.63 10.11 15.46
CA GLY A 151 4.71 11.24 15.72
C GLY A 151 5.20 12.67 15.44
N ASN A 152 6.50 12.95 15.57
CA ASN A 152 7.04 14.30 15.39
C ASN A 152 7.62 14.56 13.99
N ILE A 153 7.68 13.54 13.13
CA ILE A 153 8.23 13.68 11.80
C ILE A 153 7.18 14.33 10.90
N LYS A 154 7.62 15.37 10.18
CA LYS A 154 6.92 15.97 9.04
C LYS A 154 7.78 15.80 7.80
N GLY A 155 7.15 15.59 6.67
CA GLY A 155 7.80 15.47 5.38
C GLY A 155 8.02 16.82 4.71
N THR A 156 8.71 16.78 3.58
CA THR A 156 8.80 17.90 2.64
C THR A 156 7.51 18.05 1.85
N LYS A 157 7.31 19.21 1.21
CA LYS A 157 6.14 19.50 0.36
C LYS A 157 5.84 18.36 -0.60
N GLY A 158 4.59 17.87 -0.59
CA GLY A 158 4.13 16.75 -1.42
C GLY A 158 4.48 15.37 -0.86
N CYS A 159 4.90 15.27 0.40
CA CYS A 159 5.10 14.00 1.09
C CYS A 159 3.78 13.23 1.24
N GLY A 160 2.69 13.91 1.63
CA GLY A 160 1.37 13.31 1.81
C GLY A 160 0.84 12.67 0.52
N GLN A 161 1.00 13.34 -0.62
CA GLN A 161 0.60 12.80 -1.92
C GLN A 161 1.34 11.49 -2.26
N ARG A 162 2.67 11.45 -2.05
CA ARG A 162 3.50 10.26 -2.28
C ARG A 162 3.15 9.14 -1.33
N LEU A 163 2.93 9.46 -0.04
CA LEU A 163 2.52 8.48 0.97
C LEU A 163 1.19 7.83 0.59
N ILE A 164 0.20 8.60 0.17
CA ILE A 164 -1.10 8.07 -0.26
C ILE A 164 -0.93 7.14 -1.46
N LEU A 165 -0.17 7.55 -2.48
CA LEU A 165 0.01 6.71 -3.67
C LEU A 165 0.65 5.36 -3.33
N VAL A 166 1.73 5.38 -2.56
CA VAL A 166 2.46 4.17 -2.16
C VAL A 166 1.60 3.29 -1.27
N ALA A 167 0.98 3.87 -0.23
CA ALA A 167 0.11 3.13 0.69
C ALA A 167 -1.11 2.53 -0.04
N TYR A 168 -1.70 3.24 -0.99
CA TYR A 168 -2.82 2.76 -1.80
C TYR A 168 -2.42 1.59 -2.68
N MET A 169 -1.27 1.66 -3.33
CA MET A 169 -0.74 0.54 -4.13
C MET A 169 -0.45 -0.69 -3.26
N MET A 170 0.15 -0.49 -2.08
CA MET A 170 0.39 -1.56 -1.11
C MET A 170 -0.92 -2.19 -0.63
N ALA A 171 -1.92 -1.37 -0.28
CA ALA A 171 -3.24 -1.84 0.13
C ALA A 171 -3.92 -2.65 -0.98
N SER A 172 -3.87 -2.17 -2.24
CA SER A 172 -4.42 -2.89 -3.39
C SER A 172 -3.76 -4.25 -3.59
N LYS A 173 -2.42 -4.30 -3.54
CA LYS A 173 -1.65 -5.56 -3.62
C LYS A 173 -2.02 -6.52 -2.50
N TYR A 174 -2.06 -6.03 -1.26
CA TYR A 174 -2.40 -6.83 -0.09
C TYR A 174 -3.82 -7.40 -0.17
N MET A 175 -4.79 -6.58 -0.58
CA MET A 175 -6.16 -7.02 -0.82
C MET A 175 -6.22 -8.08 -1.91
N HIS A 176 -5.54 -7.87 -3.03
CA HIS A 176 -5.52 -8.81 -4.15
C HIS A 176 -5.00 -10.19 -3.74
N VAL A 177 -3.85 -10.23 -3.06
CA VAL A 177 -3.23 -11.50 -2.64
C VAL A 177 -4.11 -12.25 -1.64
N ASN A 178 -4.67 -11.56 -0.64
CA ASN A 178 -5.54 -12.19 0.36
C ASN A 178 -6.87 -12.67 -0.24
N LEU A 179 -7.55 -11.87 -1.05
CA LEU A 179 -8.83 -12.26 -1.66
C LEU A 179 -8.67 -13.44 -2.63
N LYS A 180 -7.58 -13.46 -3.40
CA LYS A 180 -7.25 -14.57 -4.30
C LYS A 180 -7.06 -15.90 -3.56
N SER A 181 -6.70 -15.87 -2.28
CA SER A 181 -6.52 -17.09 -1.47
C SER A 181 -7.83 -17.76 -1.04
N ILE A 182 -8.95 -17.02 -1.05
CA ILE A 182 -10.25 -17.53 -0.60
C ILE A 182 -11.30 -17.61 -1.71
N ILE A 183 -11.11 -16.90 -2.83
CA ILE A 183 -12.05 -16.92 -3.96
C ILE A 183 -11.67 -18.01 -4.95
N ASN A 184 -12.57 -18.95 -5.18
CA ASN A 184 -12.36 -20.02 -6.15
C ASN A 184 -12.59 -19.50 -7.58
N ILE A 185 -11.51 -19.39 -8.37
CA ILE A 185 -11.54 -18.91 -9.75
C ILE A 185 -11.95 -20.02 -10.74
N SER A 186 -12.01 -21.28 -10.30
CA SER A 186 -12.12 -22.47 -11.15
C SER A 186 -13.47 -22.65 -11.87
N TYR A 187 -14.51 -21.88 -11.54
CA TYR A 187 -15.88 -22.16 -12.00
C TYR A 187 -16.45 -21.20 -13.05
N SER A 188 -15.71 -20.20 -13.53
CA SER A 188 -16.25 -19.27 -14.53
C SER A 188 -15.90 -19.69 -15.96
N THR A 189 -16.30 -20.88 -16.38
CA THR A 189 -16.32 -21.24 -17.80
C THR A 189 -17.63 -21.97 -18.09
N THR A 190 -18.39 -21.40 -19.04
CA THR A 190 -19.54 -22.00 -19.74
C THR A 190 -20.92 -21.87 -19.10
N ALA A 191 -21.51 -20.67 -19.22
CA ALA A 191 -22.92 -20.56 -19.61
C ALA A 191 -23.00 -19.62 -20.83
N LYS A 192 -22.44 -20.07 -21.96
CA LYS A 192 -22.88 -19.57 -23.26
C LYS A 192 -24.17 -20.30 -23.56
N THR A 193 -25.28 -19.59 -23.41
CA THR A 193 -26.57 -19.96 -23.98
C THR A 193 -26.40 -20.08 -25.49
N THR A 194 -26.25 -21.32 -25.97
CA THR A 194 -26.50 -21.65 -27.37
C THR A 194 -27.99 -21.49 -27.57
N THR A 195 -28.40 -20.40 -28.23
CA THR A 195 -29.74 -20.27 -28.79
C THR A 195 -29.84 -21.23 -29.97
N SER A 196 -30.05 -22.52 -29.70
CA SER A 196 -30.69 -23.42 -30.66
C SER A 196 -32.19 -23.26 -30.43
N ASN A 197 -32.84 -22.55 -31.35
CA ASN A 197 -34.28 -22.63 -31.55
C ASN A 197 -34.64 -24.10 -31.76
N ASP A 198 -35.34 -24.70 -30.82
CA ASP A 198 -36.32 -25.74 -31.13
C ASP A 198 -37.48 -25.67 -30.14
N ASN A 199 -38.65 -25.38 -30.70
CA ASN A 199 -39.96 -25.39 -30.07
C ASN A 199 -40.38 -26.83 -29.76
N ARG A 200 -40.75 -27.13 -28.50
CA ARG A 200 -42.13 -27.51 -28.10
C ARG A 200 -42.23 -28.10 -26.68
N ASN A 201 -43.05 -27.42 -25.90
CA ASN A 201 -44.09 -27.90 -24.97
C ASN A 201 -43.74 -28.61 -23.64
N ASN A 202 -44.34 -28.00 -22.60
CA ASN A 202 -45.02 -28.58 -21.42
C ASN A 202 -44.32 -28.59 -20.04
N SER A 203 -44.91 -27.75 -19.18
CA SER A 203 -45.47 -28.03 -17.85
C SER A 203 -44.60 -27.89 -16.59
N CYS A 204 -45.08 -26.97 -15.73
CA CYS A 204 -45.07 -26.90 -14.25
C CYS A 204 -44.19 -27.86 -13.44
N SER A 205 -43.45 -27.31 -12.47
CA SER A 205 -43.61 -27.58 -11.02
C SER A 205 -42.71 -26.68 -10.17
N ASP A 206 -43.05 -26.64 -8.89
CA ASP A 206 -42.69 -25.76 -7.78
C ASP A 206 -41.20 -25.53 -7.49
N GLY A 207 -40.96 -24.44 -6.76
CA GLY A 207 -39.64 -23.89 -6.47
C GLY A 207 -38.81 -24.63 -5.42
N GLU A 208 -37.56 -24.21 -5.37
CA GLU A 208 -36.67 -24.30 -4.21
C GLU A 208 -35.49 -23.36 -4.46
N SER A 209 -35.19 -22.52 -3.46
CA SER A 209 -34.03 -21.63 -3.47
C SER A 209 -32.76 -22.43 -3.14
N PRO A 210 -31.65 -22.32 -3.88
CA PRO A 210 -30.41 -22.95 -3.47
C PRO A 210 -29.64 -22.03 -2.51
N SER A 211 -29.72 -22.34 -1.22
CA SER A 211 -28.72 -21.94 -0.23
C SER A 211 -27.42 -22.70 -0.51
N LEU A 212 -26.37 -21.99 -0.95
CA LEU A 212 -25.06 -22.57 -1.21
C LEU A 212 -24.22 -22.64 0.07
N THR A 213 -24.17 -23.85 0.64
CA THR A 213 -23.20 -24.27 1.65
C THR A 213 -21.82 -24.40 0.99
N LEU A 214 -20.84 -23.62 1.46
CA LEU A 214 -19.45 -23.70 0.98
C LEU A 214 -18.81 -25.03 1.40
N PRO A 215 -18.26 -25.83 0.47
CA PRO A 215 -17.50 -27.02 0.82
C PRO A 215 -16.06 -26.66 1.20
N PHE A 216 -15.58 -27.44 2.15
CA PHE A 216 -14.30 -27.38 2.85
C PHE A 216 -13.10 -27.75 1.95
N LEU A 217 -11.96 -27.13 2.29
CA LEU A 217 -10.56 -27.26 1.85
C LEU A 217 -10.11 -28.52 1.09
N ASN A 218 -9.27 -28.30 0.07
CA ASN A 218 -8.10 -29.13 -0.19
C ASN A 218 -6.86 -28.26 -0.47
N THR A 219 -5.85 -28.44 0.38
CA THR A 219 -4.56 -27.77 0.36
C THR A 219 -3.68 -28.38 -0.73
N VAL A 220 -3.41 -27.65 -1.81
CA VAL A 220 -2.37 -28.02 -2.79
C VAL A 220 -1.18 -27.08 -2.60
N LYS A 221 -0.05 -27.71 -2.30
CA LYS A 221 1.24 -27.10 -1.95
C LYS A 221 2.10 -27.09 -3.22
N ASP A 222 1.87 -26.12 -4.09
CA ASP A 222 2.69 -25.98 -5.32
C ASP A 222 3.84 -25.00 -5.10
N THR A 223 5.03 -25.58 -5.01
CA THR A 223 6.32 -24.91 -5.05
C THR A 223 6.52 -24.26 -6.42
N LEU A 224 6.48 -22.93 -6.49
CA LEU A 224 6.77 -22.17 -7.71
C LEU A 224 8.28 -22.11 -7.98
N THR A 225 8.72 -22.75 -9.05
CA THR A 225 10.08 -22.68 -9.60
C THR A 225 10.22 -21.45 -10.50
N PHE A 226 11.09 -20.50 -10.14
CA PHE A 226 11.40 -19.32 -10.96
C PHE A 226 12.50 -19.60 -12.00
N PRO A 227 12.51 -18.91 -13.16
CA PRO A 227 13.54 -19.08 -14.18
C PRO A 227 14.86 -18.43 -13.75
N HIS A 228 15.96 -19.17 -13.98
CA HIS A 228 17.33 -18.79 -13.67
C HIS A 228 17.80 -17.66 -14.61
N LEU A 229 17.89 -16.43 -14.11
CA LEU A 229 18.52 -15.32 -14.84
C LEU A 229 20.05 -15.42 -14.71
N LYS A 230 20.73 -15.47 -15.85
CA LYS A 230 22.21 -15.45 -15.94
C LYS A 230 22.75 -14.09 -15.49
N GLU A 231 23.74 -14.12 -14.61
CA GLU A 231 24.50 -12.98 -14.11
C GLU A 231 25.15 -12.20 -15.28
N GLN A 232 24.65 -11.00 -15.58
CA GLN A 232 25.39 -9.99 -16.35
C GLN A 232 26.25 -9.18 -15.38
N ILE A 233 27.55 -9.16 -15.65
CA ILE A 233 28.58 -8.41 -14.92
C ILE A 233 28.31 -6.91 -15.11
N LEU A 234 27.90 -6.22 -14.05
CA LEU A 234 27.73 -4.77 -14.03
C LEU A 234 29.08 -4.07 -13.72
N PRO A 235 29.40 -2.94 -14.38
CA PRO A 235 30.57 -2.14 -14.05
C PRO A 235 30.38 -1.43 -12.69
N SER A 236 31.49 -1.27 -11.96
CA SER A 236 31.56 -0.67 -10.62
C SER A 236 31.01 0.77 -10.55
N PRO A 237 30.44 1.18 -9.40
CA PRO A 237 29.79 2.48 -9.26
C PRO A 237 30.80 3.65 -9.28
N PRO A 238 30.44 4.81 -9.86
CA PRO A 238 31.29 5.99 -9.85
C PRO A 238 31.32 6.61 -8.44
N THR A 239 32.52 6.97 -8.01
CA THR A 239 32.81 7.72 -6.78
C THR A 239 32.12 9.10 -6.77
N SER A 240 31.57 9.48 -5.62
CA SER A 240 30.89 10.77 -5.35
C SER A 240 31.67 12.01 -5.81
N PRO A 241 31.02 13.01 -6.42
CA PRO A 241 31.62 14.33 -6.60
C PRO A 241 31.49 15.19 -5.32
N LYS A 242 32.55 15.97 -5.09
CA LYS A 242 32.67 17.02 -4.08
C LYS A 242 31.48 17.98 -4.05
N ALA A 243 31.11 18.38 -2.84
CA ALA A 243 30.13 19.42 -2.55
C ALA A 243 30.56 20.76 -3.18
N HIS A 244 29.74 21.29 -4.08
CA HIS A 244 29.74 22.70 -4.44
C HIS A 244 28.58 23.37 -3.68
N SER A 245 28.93 24.27 -2.76
CA SER A 245 28.02 25.21 -2.13
C SER A 245 27.71 26.31 -3.14
N ASP A 246 26.54 26.22 -3.77
CA ASP A 246 25.78 27.30 -4.42
C ASP A 246 24.92 26.68 -5.53
N SER A 247 23.75 26.17 -5.17
CA SER A 247 22.65 26.07 -6.13
C SER A 247 21.30 25.97 -5.45
N ASP A 248 20.38 26.72 -6.02
CA ASP A 248 18.94 26.79 -5.79
C ASP A 248 18.32 25.39 -5.48
N PRO A 249 17.54 25.23 -4.39
CA PRO A 249 16.93 23.97 -3.99
C PRO A 249 15.95 23.38 -5.02
N MET A 250 15.64 24.07 -6.12
CA MET A 250 14.85 23.54 -7.24
C MET A 250 15.66 22.78 -8.29
N ASN A 251 17.00 22.73 -8.19
CA ASN A 251 17.87 22.07 -9.18
C ASN A 251 18.41 20.71 -8.72
N TYR A 252 17.65 20.01 -7.87
CA TYR A 252 17.94 18.63 -7.51
C TYR A 252 17.72 17.71 -8.72
N HIS A 253 18.70 16.87 -9.05
CA HIS A 253 18.70 15.94 -10.20
C HIS A 253 17.51 14.96 -10.27
N TYR A 254 16.62 14.95 -9.28
CA TYR A 254 15.39 14.17 -9.22
C TYR A 254 14.37 14.51 -10.31
N PHE A 255 14.31 15.77 -10.81
CA PHE A 255 13.25 16.21 -11.73
C PHE A 255 13.70 17.17 -12.84
N SER A 256 14.99 17.18 -13.21
CA SER A 256 15.41 17.90 -14.42
C SER A 256 14.85 17.20 -15.65
N SER A 257 13.67 17.63 -16.11
CA SER A 257 13.13 17.31 -17.42
C SER A 257 13.97 18.02 -18.50
N LYS A 258 15.16 17.48 -18.77
CA LYS A 258 15.77 17.69 -20.08
C LYS A 258 15.00 16.78 -21.04
N LYS A 259 14.27 17.41 -21.96
CA LYS A 259 13.72 16.77 -23.16
C LYS A 259 14.83 15.94 -23.82
N ALA A 260 14.82 14.65 -23.57
CA ALA A 260 15.61 13.64 -24.27
C ALA A 260 14.68 12.47 -24.60
N PRO A 261 14.86 11.81 -25.76
CA PRO A 261 13.84 10.95 -26.33
C PRO A 261 13.74 9.59 -25.61
N ALA A 262 12.50 9.20 -25.32
CA ALA A 262 11.97 7.83 -25.22
C ALA A 262 12.88 6.72 -24.68
N THR A 263 13.24 6.75 -23.39
CA THR A 263 13.70 5.53 -22.63
C THR A 263 13.33 5.56 -21.12
N ALA A 264 12.40 6.42 -20.69
CA ALA A 264 12.21 6.79 -19.28
C ALA A 264 11.40 5.83 -18.37
N THR A 265 11.00 4.65 -18.84
CA THR A 265 10.07 3.79 -18.07
C THR A 265 10.72 3.01 -16.92
N SER A 266 12.03 2.71 -16.97
CA SER A 266 12.69 1.88 -15.93
C SER A 266 13.05 2.64 -14.64
N ASN A 267 13.25 3.96 -14.72
CA ASN A 267 13.67 4.77 -13.57
C ASN A 267 12.50 5.10 -12.63
N GLN A 268 11.27 5.14 -13.14
CA GLN A 268 10.08 5.41 -12.32
C GLN A 268 9.63 4.17 -11.54
N SER A 269 9.69 2.98 -12.14
CA SER A 269 9.33 1.74 -11.47
C SER A 269 10.28 1.39 -10.32
N THR A 270 11.58 1.65 -10.50
CA THR A 270 12.60 1.44 -9.46
C THR A 270 12.44 2.40 -8.28
N SER A 271 12.09 3.66 -8.55
CA SER A 271 11.80 4.66 -7.50
C SER A 271 10.58 4.27 -6.66
N LEU A 272 9.51 3.82 -7.31
CA LEU A 272 8.28 3.43 -6.61
C LEU A 272 8.46 2.17 -5.77
N LEU A 273 9.16 1.16 -6.29
CA LEU A 273 9.52 -0.05 -5.55
C LEU A 273 10.35 0.26 -4.31
N ARG A 274 11.27 1.23 -4.41
CA ARG A 274 12.06 1.68 -3.26
C ARG A 274 11.19 2.33 -2.19
N MET A 275 10.26 3.22 -2.57
CA MET A 275 9.36 3.84 -1.61
C MET A 275 8.45 2.82 -0.93
N GLU A 276 7.94 1.83 -1.67
CA GLU A 276 7.17 0.71 -1.11
C GLU A 276 7.98 -0.08 -0.07
N LEU A 277 9.25 -0.38 -0.38
CA LEU A 277 10.14 -1.13 0.51
C LEU A 277 10.44 -0.35 1.79
N GLU A 278 10.72 0.95 1.68
CA GLU A 278 10.92 1.83 2.83
C GLU A 278 9.64 1.93 3.68
N PHE A 279 8.48 2.09 3.05
CA PHE A 279 7.19 2.13 3.74
C PHE A 279 6.91 0.85 4.51
N LEU A 280 7.09 -0.32 3.87
CA LEU A 280 6.96 -1.63 4.51
C LEU A 280 7.89 -1.77 5.70
N HIS A 281 9.15 -1.35 5.54
CA HIS A 281 10.12 -1.37 6.62
C HIS A 281 9.64 -0.56 7.83
N PHE A 282 9.11 0.65 7.59
CA PHE A 282 8.61 1.49 8.67
C PHE A 282 7.36 0.90 9.36
N LEU A 283 6.54 0.15 8.63
CA LEU A 283 5.42 -0.64 9.19
C LEU A 283 5.85 -1.95 9.87
N ASN A 284 7.15 -2.25 9.96
CA ASN A 284 7.66 -3.55 10.40
C ASN A 284 7.11 -4.73 9.57
N TYR A 285 6.83 -4.51 8.29
CA TYR A 285 6.26 -5.49 7.36
C TYR A 285 4.88 -6.02 7.77
N ASP A 286 4.18 -5.34 8.68
CA ASP A 286 2.86 -5.73 9.14
C ASP A 286 1.75 -4.92 8.44
N LEU A 287 1.03 -5.60 7.54
CA LEU A 287 -0.11 -5.07 6.80
C LEU A 287 -1.47 -5.56 7.36
N SER A 288 -1.48 -6.19 8.54
CA SER A 288 -2.71 -6.73 9.13
C SER A 288 -3.74 -5.65 9.51
N LEU A 289 -5.02 -6.02 9.43
CA LEU A 289 -6.19 -5.13 9.59
C LEU A 289 -6.78 -5.14 11.00
N ASN A 290 -5.96 -4.92 12.03
CA ASN A 290 -6.43 -5.05 13.41
C ASN A 290 -7.45 -3.96 13.81
N GLU A 291 -7.25 -2.73 13.35
CA GLU A 291 -8.07 -1.56 13.71
C GLU A 291 -8.86 -1.00 12.52
N THR A 292 -8.60 -1.50 11.31
CA THR A 292 -9.17 -0.97 10.07
C THR A 292 -10.70 -1.08 10.04
N MET A 293 -11.29 -2.09 10.68
CA MET A 293 -12.75 -2.23 10.76
C MET A 293 -13.43 -1.07 11.48
N LYS A 294 -12.79 -0.47 12.50
CA LYS A 294 -13.32 0.73 13.18
C LYS A 294 -13.31 1.93 12.24
N LEU A 295 -12.23 2.10 11.46
CA LEU A 295 -12.12 3.16 10.46
C LEU A 295 -13.18 3.00 9.34
N ILE A 296 -13.44 1.78 8.91
CA ILE A 296 -14.49 1.48 7.93
C ILE A 296 -15.88 1.81 8.47
N TYR A 297 -16.17 1.40 9.72
CA TYR A 297 -17.43 1.72 10.35
C TYR A 297 -17.63 3.24 10.47
N TRP A 298 -16.62 3.95 10.98
CA TRP A 298 -16.63 5.41 11.04
C TRP A 298 -16.90 6.06 9.68
N ALA A 299 -16.23 5.59 8.61
CA ALA A 299 -16.41 6.13 7.28
C ALA A 299 -17.84 5.90 6.73
N GLN A 300 -18.51 4.84 7.15
CA GLN A 300 -19.90 4.53 6.74
C GLN A 300 -20.93 5.38 7.47
N THR A 301 -20.68 5.72 8.73
CA THR A 301 -21.58 6.56 9.55
C THR A 301 -21.22 8.04 9.47
N PHE A 302 -20.19 8.40 8.70
CA PHE A 302 -19.64 9.75 8.66
C PHE A 302 -20.67 10.80 8.23
N ASP A 303 -21.43 10.53 7.16
CA ASP A 303 -22.44 11.47 6.66
C ASP A 303 -23.62 11.59 7.64
N ASP A 304 -24.07 10.47 8.23
CA ASP A 304 -25.14 10.47 9.24
C ASP A 304 -24.75 11.30 10.48
N GLU A 305 -23.47 11.26 10.88
CA GLU A 305 -22.95 12.06 11.99
C GLU A 305 -22.83 13.56 11.67
N LEU A 306 -22.56 13.91 10.40
CA LEU A 306 -22.54 15.30 9.97
C LEU A 306 -23.94 15.91 10.03
N ASP A 307 -24.93 15.21 9.47
CA ASP A 307 -26.31 15.67 9.45
C ASP A 307 -26.82 15.92 10.88
N ARG A 308 -26.51 15.03 11.83
CA ARG A 308 -26.91 15.18 13.24
C ARG A 308 -26.33 16.42 13.93
N ARG A 309 -25.13 16.86 13.55
CA ARG A 309 -24.51 18.06 14.14
C ARG A 309 -25.20 19.34 13.68
N ASP A 310 -25.59 19.40 12.41
CA ASP A 310 -26.23 20.58 11.84
C ASP A 310 -27.61 20.84 12.47
N TYR A 311 -28.35 19.78 12.84
CA TYR A 311 -29.62 19.93 13.56
C TYR A 311 -29.47 20.31 15.04
N SER A 312 -28.34 19.98 15.69
CA SER A 312 -28.13 20.27 17.12
C SER A 312 -27.70 21.71 17.41
N SER A 313 -27.28 22.48 16.39
CA SER A 313 -26.81 23.87 16.53
C SER A 313 -27.95 24.91 16.53
N GLY A 314 -29.22 24.50 16.35
CA GLY A 314 -30.34 25.40 16.07
C GLY A 314 -31.23 25.83 17.25
N TYR A 315 -30.90 25.48 18.50
CA TYR A 315 -31.71 25.81 19.68
C TYR A 315 -30.83 26.35 20.84
N GLU A 316 -30.12 27.45 20.62
CA GLU A 316 -29.88 28.43 21.71
C GLU A 316 -30.94 29.51 21.55
N GLY A 317 -32.17 29.18 21.98
CA GLY A 317 -33.24 30.15 22.12
C GLY A 317 -33.08 30.89 23.43
N ASP A 318 -32.98 32.21 23.32
CA ASP A 318 -33.09 33.20 24.39
C ASP A 318 -34.05 32.76 25.51
N THR A 319 -33.51 32.56 26.71
CA THR A 319 -34.29 32.68 27.94
C THR A 319 -34.04 34.05 28.51
N ASP A 320 -35.06 34.91 28.36
CA ASP A 320 -35.24 36.18 29.07
C ASP A 320 -35.06 36.05 30.60
#